data_AF-A0A975Y267-F1
#
_entry.id   AF-A0A975Y267-F1
#
_cell.length_a   1.000
_cell.length_b   1.000
_cell.length_c   1.000
_cell.angle_alpha   90.00
_cell.angle_beta   90.00
_cell.angle_gamma   90.00
#
_symmetry.space_group_name_H-M   'P 1'
#
loop_
_entity.id
_entity.type
_entity.pdbx_description
1 polymer ?
#
loop_
_entity_poly.entity_id
_entity_poly.type
_entity_poly.pdbx_seq_one_letter_code
_entity_poly.pdbx_strand_id
1 'polypeptide(L)'
;MTSRVLPAAASCLLAGLLDEGADLVEVARTRVSVHYETGRADVPVLCVCTPDAVRLPGSVVTSVVPTQAVRARHGALVGASGTWRVGRWWRPPRPRGLTAPALPPAAPGVDVPGTVRPHDLLGAGPGLTPSGDDVLAGLLVAAHAVDDPRLAAWQAQTRAALRDRATTAVSRGLLAHALDGWATPELAGFVTAACAGDVGTALPVLLAVGHTSGAALAAGALHVLGTSSALRGAA
;
A
#
# COMPACT_ATOMS: atom_id res chain seq x y z
N MET A 1 6.58 -27.38 -26.47
CA MET A 1 7.29 -26.16 -26.02
C MET A 1 7.38 -26.21 -24.50
N THR A 2 8.59 -26.27 -23.95
CA THR A 2 8.83 -26.23 -22.50
C THR A 2 8.47 -24.85 -21.95
N SER A 3 7.55 -24.80 -20.98
CA SER A 3 7.20 -23.55 -20.30
C SER A 3 8.42 -22.98 -19.57
N ARG A 4 8.74 -21.71 -19.80
CA ARG A 4 9.87 -21.02 -19.16
C ARG A 4 9.60 -20.87 -17.67
N VAL A 5 10.56 -21.26 -16.83
CA VAL A 5 10.50 -21.02 -15.38
C VAL A 5 11.30 -19.77 -15.03
N LEU A 6 10.66 -18.83 -14.35
CA LEU A 6 11.23 -17.55 -13.92
C LEU A 6 11.28 -17.48 -12.39
N PRO A 7 12.40 -17.04 -11.79
CA PRO A 7 12.44 -16.82 -10.36
C PRO A 7 11.58 -15.62 -9.97
N ALA A 8 10.92 -15.72 -8.82
CA ALA A 8 10.13 -14.66 -8.23
C ALA A 8 10.36 -14.57 -6.71
N ALA A 9 10.09 -13.40 -6.15
CA ALA A 9 10.02 -13.17 -4.72
C ALA A 9 8.63 -12.64 -4.35
N ALA A 10 7.95 -13.25 -3.37
CA ALA A 10 6.59 -12.87 -3.00
C ALA A 10 6.51 -12.31 -1.59
N SER A 11 5.54 -11.42 -1.38
CA SER A 11 5.15 -11.00 -0.04
C SER A 11 4.58 -12.18 0.73
N CYS A 12 4.91 -12.29 2.03
CA CYS A 12 4.33 -13.30 2.90
C CYS A 12 2.80 -13.14 3.05
N LEU A 13 2.23 -11.97 2.72
CA LEU A 13 0.78 -11.77 2.67
C LEU A 13 0.11 -12.63 1.59
N LEU A 14 0.86 -13.08 0.58
CA LEU A 14 0.36 -13.89 -0.53
C LEU A 14 0.45 -15.40 -0.26
N ALA A 15 0.95 -15.83 0.91
CA ALA A 15 1.18 -17.25 1.19
C ALA A 15 -0.10 -18.08 1.05
N GLY A 16 -1.18 -17.68 1.73
CA GLY A 16 -2.48 -18.38 1.64
C GLY A 16 -3.02 -18.46 0.21
N LEU A 17 -2.96 -17.36 -0.55
CA LEU A 17 -3.37 -17.34 -1.96
C LEU A 17 -2.52 -18.28 -2.83
N LEU A 18 -1.21 -18.36 -2.61
CA LEU A 18 -0.29 -19.19 -3.38
C LEU A 18 -0.37 -20.68 -3.00
N ASP A 19 -0.79 -20.99 -1.78
CA ASP A 19 -0.97 -22.34 -1.27
C ASP A 19 -2.33 -22.93 -1.67
N GLU A 20 -3.41 -22.19 -1.42
CA GLU A 20 -4.79 -22.61 -1.74
C GLU A 20 -5.07 -22.53 -3.25
N GLY A 21 -4.42 -21.58 -3.92
CA GLY A 21 -4.54 -21.34 -5.35
C GLY A 21 -5.78 -20.55 -5.77
N ALA A 22 -5.66 -19.84 -6.88
CA ALA A 22 -6.75 -19.05 -7.46
C ALA A 22 -6.51 -18.75 -8.94
N ASP A 23 -7.59 -18.62 -9.70
CA ASP A 23 -7.56 -18.01 -11.03
C ASP A 23 -7.47 -16.49 -10.90
N LEU A 24 -6.47 -15.90 -11.54
CA LEU A 24 -6.18 -14.48 -11.41
C LEU A 24 -6.59 -13.74 -12.68
N VAL A 25 -7.50 -12.78 -12.53
CA VAL A 25 -8.05 -11.97 -13.62
C VAL A 25 -7.35 -10.62 -13.63
N GLU A 26 -6.75 -10.25 -14.77
CA GLU A 26 -6.06 -8.97 -14.90
C GLU A 26 -7.06 -7.81 -14.80
N VAL A 27 -6.77 -6.84 -13.91
CA VAL A 27 -7.62 -5.68 -13.64
C VAL A 27 -6.91 -4.34 -13.90
N ALA A 28 -5.58 -4.32 -13.92
CA ALA A 28 -4.80 -3.15 -14.30
C ALA A 28 -3.40 -3.55 -14.75
N ARG A 29 -2.80 -2.72 -15.62
CA ARG A 29 -1.45 -2.92 -16.11
C ARG A 29 -0.72 -1.58 -16.27
N THR A 30 0.56 -1.60 -15.95
CA THR A 30 1.52 -0.55 -16.27
C THR A 30 2.67 -1.14 -17.10
N ARG A 31 3.66 -0.31 -17.43
CA ARG A 31 4.90 -0.77 -18.07
C ARG A 31 5.68 -1.79 -17.23
N VAL A 32 5.56 -1.71 -15.89
CA VAL A 32 6.41 -2.44 -14.93
C VAL A 32 5.61 -3.31 -13.96
N SER A 33 4.28 -3.30 -14.04
CA SER A 33 3.40 -4.08 -13.16
C SER A 33 2.14 -4.56 -13.87
N VAL A 34 1.59 -5.66 -13.37
CA VAL A 34 0.24 -6.14 -13.67
C VAL A 34 -0.46 -6.46 -12.36
N HIS A 35 -1.74 -6.13 -12.27
CA HIS A 35 -2.55 -6.30 -11.08
C HIS A 35 -3.68 -7.26 -11.39
N TYR A 36 -3.94 -8.17 -10.48
CA TYR A 36 -4.92 -9.23 -10.64
C TYR A 36 -5.93 -9.22 -9.50
N GLU A 37 -7.21 -9.38 -9.85
CA GLU A 37 -8.24 -9.78 -8.89
C GLU A 37 -7.95 -11.19 -8.38
N THR A 38 -8.11 -11.39 -7.07
CA THR A 38 -7.89 -12.70 -6.44
C THR A 38 -9.19 -13.37 -5.99
N GLY A 39 -10.27 -12.61 -5.84
CA GLY A 39 -11.52 -13.06 -5.22
C GLY A 39 -11.43 -13.28 -3.70
N ARG A 40 -10.32 -12.93 -3.05
CA ARG A 40 -10.14 -13.08 -1.60
C ARG A 40 -10.22 -11.75 -0.85
N ALA A 41 -10.79 -11.76 0.34
CA ALA A 41 -10.89 -10.55 1.17
C ALA A 41 -9.56 -10.12 1.82
N ASP A 42 -8.66 -11.05 2.12
CA ASP A 42 -7.37 -10.81 2.76
C ASP A 42 -6.34 -10.17 1.80
N VAL A 43 -6.42 -10.52 0.52
CA VAL A 43 -5.59 -9.96 -0.56
C VAL A 43 -6.47 -9.73 -1.79
N PRO A 44 -7.32 -8.70 -1.84
CA PRO A 44 -8.26 -8.51 -2.95
C PRO A 44 -7.58 -8.32 -4.31
N VAL A 45 -6.38 -7.73 -4.31
CA VAL A 45 -5.60 -7.51 -5.52
C VAL A 45 -4.15 -7.95 -5.29
N LEU A 46 -3.68 -8.85 -6.14
CA LEU A 46 -2.27 -9.25 -6.22
C LEU A 46 -1.57 -8.41 -7.28
N CYS A 47 -0.39 -7.88 -6.97
CA CYS A 47 0.47 -7.20 -7.93
C CYS A 47 1.62 -8.13 -8.35
N VAL A 48 1.89 -8.24 -9.65
CA VAL A 48 3.15 -8.79 -10.16
C VAL A 48 3.94 -7.67 -10.80
N CYS A 49 5.15 -7.41 -10.34
CA CYS A 49 5.93 -6.28 -10.82
C CYS A 49 7.42 -6.58 -11.03
N THR A 50 8.07 -5.71 -11.80
CA THR A 50 9.53 -5.66 -11.89
C THR A 50 10.11 -4.87 -10.71
N PRO A 51 11.44 -4.97 -10.44
CA PRO A 51 12.08 -4.18 -9.39
C PRO A 51 11.96 -2.66 -9.56
N ASP A 52 11.67 -2.17 -10.77
CA ASP A 52 11.51 -0.73 -11.06
C ASP A 52 10.14 -0.18 -10.62
N ALA A 53 9.20 -1.04 -10.22
CA ALA A 53 7.90 -0.63 -9.73
C ALA A 53 7.93 -0.40 -8.22
N VAL A 54 7.06 0.50 -7.74
CA VAL A 54 6.76 0.62 -6.31
C VAL A 54 6.25 -0.72 -5.79
N ARG A 55 6.91 -1.25 -4.76
CA ARG A 55 6.60 -2.56 -4.22
C ARG A 55 5.44 -2.47 -3.21
N LEU A 56 4.22 -2.68 -3.70
CA LEU A 56 3.02 -2.80 -2.86
C LEU A 56 3.12 -3.99 -1.88
N PRO A 57 2.40 -3.95 -0.74
CA PRO A 57 2.43 -5.04 0.24
C PRO A 57 1.98 -6.40 -0.33
N GLY A 58 1.03 -6.43 -1.26
CA GLY A 58 0.50 -7.63 -1.91
C GLY A 58 1.23 -8.00 -3.21
N SER A 59 2.56 -7.88 -3.26
CA SER A 59 3.32 -8.04 -4.51
C SER A 59 4.16 -9.32 -4.64
N VAL A 60 4.20 -9.85 -5.87
CA VAL A 60 5.22 -10.75 -6.40
C VAL A 60 6.17 -9.96 -7.28
N VAL A 61 7.48 -10.05 -7.04
CA VAL A 61 8.50 -9.38 -7.83
C VAL A 61 9.27 -10.37 -8.68
N THR A 62 9.44 -10.04 -9.95
CA THR A 62 10.10 -10.88 -10.95
C THR A 62 10.79 -10.03 -12.01
N SER A 63 11.62 -10.62 -12.87
CA SER A 63 12.29 -9.90 -13.96
C SER A 63 11.38 -9.60 -15.14
N VAL A 64 10.32 -10.38 -15.34
CA VAL A 64 9.38 -10.24 -16.46
C VAL A 64 7.97 -10.46 -15.95
N VAL A 65 7.09 -9.48 -16.10
CA VAL A 65 5.68 -9.61 -15.69
C VAL A 65 4.90 -10.51 -16.65
N PRO A 66 3.90 -11.26 -16.16
CA PRO A 66 3.01 -12.01 -17.04
C PRO A 66 2.25 -11.08 -18.01
N THR A 67 1.98 -11.60 -19.21
CA THR A 67 1.26 -10.90 -20.29
C THR A 67 -0.17 -11.38 -20.48
N GLN A 68 -0.58 -12.39 -19.71
CA GLN A 68 -1.88 -13.06 -19.82
C GLN A 68 -2.37 -13.42 -18.42
N ALA A 69 -3.59 -13.98 -18.35
CA ALA A 69 -4.12 -14.58 -17.14
C ALA A 69 -3.16 -15.65 -16.59
N VAL A 70 -3.07 -15.71 -15.26
CA VAL A 70 -2.24 -16.65 -14.53
C VAL A 70 -3.07 -17.33 -13.44
N ARG A 71 -2.64 -18.51 -13.02
CA ARG A 71 -3.19 -19.20 -11.85
C ARG A 71 -2.14 -19.22 -10.75
N ALA A 72 -2.51 -18.77 -9.55
CA ALA A 72 -1.71 -19.02 -8.36
C ALA A 72 -1.88 -20.48 -7.94
N ARG A 73 -0.78 -21.20 -7.71
CA ARG A 73 -0.78 -22.58 -7.17
C ARG A 73 0.61 -23.01 -6.73
N HIS A 74 0.68 -23.77 -5.63
CA HIS A 74 1.91 -24.43 -5.16
C HIS A 74 3.13 -23.50 -5.11
N GLY A 75 2.97 -22.28 -4.57
CA GLY A 75 4.08 -21.32 -4.47
C GLY A 75 4.54 -20.75 -5.82
N ALA A 76 3.69 -20.76 -6.84
CA ALA A 76 4.00 -20.19 -8.15
C ALA A 76 2.78 -19.50 -8.78
N LEU A 77 3.05 -18.59 -9.70
CA LEU A 77 2.07 -18.14 -10.69
C LEU A 77 2.34 -18.92 -11.98
N VAL A 78 1.30 -19.49 -12.58
CA VAL A 78 1.41 -20.28 -13.81
C VAL A 78 0.51 -19.72 -14.88
N GLY A 79 1.08 -19.34 -16.02
CA GLY A 79 0.36 -18.88 -17.20
C GLY A 79 0.89 -19.53 -18.47
N ALA A 80 0.29 -19.19 -19.61
CA ALA A 80 0.72 -19.76 -20.89
C ALA A 80 2.13 -19.30 -21.29
N SER A 81 2.53 -18.09 -20.90
CA SER A 81 3.85 -17.51 -21.19
C SER A 81 4.96 -17.95 -20.24
N GLY A 82 4.65 -18.64 -19.14
CA GLY A 82 5.66 -19.12 -18.21
C GLY A 82 5.13 -19.50 -16.82
N THR A 83 6.07 -19.92 -15.98
CA THR A 83 5.86 -20.19 -14.56
C THR A 83 6.77 -19.30 -13.73
N TRP A 84 6.19 -18.46 -12.87
CA TRP A 84 6.90 -17.62 -11.93
C TRP A 84 6.98 -18.33 -10.59
N ARG A 85 8.11 -18.96 -10.30
CA ARG A 85 8.31 -19.75 -9.10
C ARG A 85 8.82 -18.88 -7.96
N VAL A 86 8.06 -18.82 -6.87
CA VAL A 86 8.45 -18.09 -5.66
C VAL A 86 9.54 -18.88 -4.96
N GLY A 87 10.76 -18.34 -4.98
CA GLY A 87 11.91 -18.92 -4.26
C GLY A 87 12.35 -18.07 -3.06
N ARG A 88 11.81 -16.85 -2.93
CA ARG A 88 12.12 -15.93 -1.84
C ARG A 88 10.85 -15.30 -1.31
N TRP A 89 10.80 -15.10 0.00
CA TRP A 89 9.69 -14.45 0.67
C TRP A 89 10.18 -13.19 1.36
N TRP A 90 9.35 -12.15 1.36
CA TRP A 90 9.61 -10.93 2.11
C TRP A 90 8.39 -10.54 2.93
N ARG A 91 8.60 -9.86 4.05
CA ARG A 91 7.53 -9.31 4.87
C ARG A 91 7.43 -7.82 4.57
N PRO A 92 6.27 -7.31 4.11
CA PRO A 92 6.06 -5.87 4.01
C PRO A 92 6.23 -5.20 5.36
N PRO A 93 6.73 -3.95 5.40
CA PRO A 93 6.82 -3.24 6.67
C PRO A 93 5.43 -2.94 7.22
N ARG A 94 5.36 -2.93 8.56
CA ARG A 94 4.16 -2.60 9.34
C ARG A 94 4.61 -1.83 10.59
N PRO A 95 4.88 -0.52 10.46
CA PRO A 95 5.26 0.31 11.61
C PRO A 95 4.21 0.20 12.71
N ARG A 96 4.65 0.06 13.96
CA ARG A 96 3.82 -0.12 15.16
C ARG A 96 4.61 0.28 16.41
N GLY A 97 3.92 0.70 17.46
CA GLY A 97 4.54 1.05 18.75
C GLY A 97 5.49 2.24 18.67
N LEU A 98 5.29 3.13 17.70
CA LEU A 98 6.02 4.39 17.59
C LEU A 98 5.37 5.44 18.48
N THR A 99 6.18 6.36 18.98
CA THR A 99 5.67 7.55 19.68
C THR A 99 5.46 8.65 18.66
N ALA A 100 4.25 9.21 18.60
CA ALA A 100 4.00 10.41 17.81
C ALA A 100 4.97 11.53 18.22
N PRO A 101 5.47 12.34 17.27
CA PRO A 101 6.45 13.37 17.57
C PRO A 101 5.88 14.40 18.55
N ALA A 102 6.73 15.03 19.36
CA ALA A 102 6.29 16.02 20.35
C ALA A 102 5.69 17.28 19.70
N LEU A 103 6.22 17.68 18.54
CA LEU A 103 5.73 18.77 17.73
C LEU A 103 5.24 18.24 16.37
N PRO A 104 4.27 18.91 15.74
CA PRO A 104 3.85 18.56 14.40
C PRO A 104 5.04 18.55 13.43
N PRO A 105 5.25 17.46 12.67
CA PRO A 105 6.33 17.36 11.70
C PRO A 105 6.14 18.41 10.59
N ALA A 106 7.17 19.22 10.34
CA ALA A 106 7.19 20.16 9.23
C ALA A 106 7.63 19.45 7.95
N ALA A 107 6.80 19.51 6.90
CA ALA A 107 7.11 18.97 5.57
C ALA A 107 6.80 20.03 4.50
N PRO A 108 7.77 20.88 4.15
CA PRO A 108 7.56 21.92 3.15
C PRO A 108 7.06 21.35 1.81
N GLY A 109 6.05 21.98 1.21
CA GLY A 109 5.51 21.59 -0.08
C GLY A 109 4.51 20.42 -0.05
N VAL A 110 4.16 19.90 1.12
CA VAL A 110 3.10 18.91 1.29
C VAL A 110 1.87 19.59 1.88
N ASP A 111 0.75 19.56 1.15
CA ASP A 111 -0.52 20.07 1.66
C ASP A 111 -1.17 19.03 2.58
N VAL A 112 -1.29 19.36 3.86
CA VAL A 112 -1.83 18.45 4.88
C VAL A 112 -3.33 18.71 5.00
N PRO A 113 -4.19 17.68 4.79
CA PRO A 113 -5.62 17.88 4.89
C PRO A 113 -6.02 18.34 6.30
N GLY A 114 -7.06 19.16 6.37
CA GLY A 114 -7.79 19.43 7.60
C GLY A 114 -8.57 18.17 8.05
N THR A 115 -9.87 18.28 8.29
CA THR A 115 -10.67 17.10 8.69
C THR A 115 -10.67 16.03 7.61
N VAL A 116 -10.27 14.81 7.97
CA VAL A 116 -10.32 13.66 7.07
C VAL A 116 -11.62 12.87 7.24
N ARG A 117 -12.37 12.73 6.15
CA ARG A 117 -13.54 11.85 6.04
C ARG A 117 -13.28 10.83 4.93
N PRO A 118 -13.08 9.53 5.24
CA PRO A 118 -12.72 8.54 4.23
C PRO A 118 -13.66 8.43 3.04
N HIS A 119 -14.96 8.64 3.27
CA HIS A 119 -15.96 8.63 2.19
C HIS A 119 -15.71 9.71 1.13
N ASP A 120 -15.22 10.89 1.52
CA ASP A 120 -14.99 12.02 0.61
C ASP A 120 -13.68 11.88 -0.18
N LEU A 121 -12.72 11.18 0.41
CA LEU A 121 -11.40 10.97 -0.19
C LEU A 121 -11.37 9.75 -1.12
N LEU A 122 -12.14 8.72 -0.82
CA LEU A 122 -12.09 7.47 -1.59
C LEU A 122 -12.45 7.72 -3.06
N GLY A 123 -11.53 7.37 -3.94
CA GLY A 123 -11.59 7.55 -5.39
C GLY A 123 -11.43 9.00 -5.85
N ALA A 124 -11.06 9.94 -4.98
CA ALA A 124 -10.92 11.35 -5.34
C ALA A 124 -9.55 11.63 -5.98
N GLY A 125 -9.56 12.15 -7.21
CA GLY A 125 -8.38 12.48 -8.00
C GLY A 125 -8.17 11.54 -9.20
N PRO A 126 -7.39 11.95 -10.20
CA PRO A 126 -7.11 11.13 -11.38
C PRO A 126 -6.01 10.08 -11.11
N GLY A 127 -5.86 9.14 -12.04
CA GLY A 127 -4.71 8.24 -12.10
C GLY A 127 -4.95 6.83 -11.56
N LEU A 128 -3.88 6.05 -11.51
CA LEU A 128 -3.91 4.65 -11.06
C LEU A 128 -4.16 4.55 -9.56
N THR A 129 -3.71 5.54 -8.80
CA THR A 129 -3.91 5.73 -7.37
C THR A 129 -4.41 7.16 -7.18
N PRO A 130 -5.75 7.39 -7.14
CA PRO A 130 -6.31 8.68 -6.82
C PRO A 130 -5.70 9.25 -5.54
N SER A 131 -5.31 10.53 -5.56
CA SER A 131 -4.61 11.16 -4.43
C SER A 131 -5.38 11.04 -3.10
N GLY A 132 -6.72 11.01 -3.13
CA GLY A 132 -7.51 10.80 -1.92
C GLY A 132 -7.30 9.41 -1.29
N ASP A 133 -7.05 8.38 -2.09
CA ASP A 133 -6.75 7.03 -1.59
C ASP A 133 -5.34 6.96 -0.99
N ASP A 134 -4.40 7.67 -1.59
CA ASP A 134 -3.04 7.80 -1.06
C ASP A 134 -3.05 8.55 0.28
N VAL A 135 -3.82 9.63 0.41
CA VAL A 135 -4.05 10.30 1.71
C VAL A 135 -4.60 9.31 2.73
N LEU A 136 -5.59 8.50 2.36
CA LEU A 136 -6.15 7.50 3.25
C LEU A 136 -5.17 6.40 3.65
N ALA A 137 -4.35 5.91 2.71
CA ALA A 137 -3.34 4.91 2.99
C ALA A 137 -2.27 5.46 3.95
N GLY A 138 -1.77 6.67 3.71
CA GLY A 138 -0.83 7.35 4.60
C GLY A 138 -1.39 7.56 6.01
N LEU A 139 -2.63 8.01 6.10
CA LEU A 139 -3.35 8.19 7.36
C LEU A 139 -3.48 6.88 8.13
N LEU A 140 -3.97 5.82 7.50
CA LEU A 140 -4.20 4.53 8.17
C LEU A 140 -2.90 3.92 8.67
N VAL A 141 -1.84 3.98 7.88
CA VAL A 141 -0.51 3.46 8.27
C VAL A 141 0.08 4.27 9.42
N ALA A 142 0.02 5.60 9.37
CA ALA A 142 0.52 6.44 10.46
C ALA A 142 -0.27 6.25 11.75
N ALA A 143 -1.61 6.19 11.67
CA ALA A 143 -2.48 5.96 12.82
C ALA A 143 -2.21 4.61 13.48
N HIS A 144 -1.96 3.59 12.66
CA HIS A 144 -1.55 2.27 13.13
C HIS A 144 -0.15 2.24 13.74
N ALA A 145 0.76 3.08 13.25
CA ALA A 145 2.12 3.14 13.75
C ALA A 145 2.21 3.70 15.17
N VAL A 146 1.37 4.70 15.49
CA VAL A 146 1.38 5.42 16.77
C VAL A 146 0.24 5.04 17.72
N ASP A 147 -0.50 3.98 17.38
CA ASP A 147 -1.68 3.52 18.12
C ASP A 147 -2.71 4.66 18.34
N ASP A 148 -3.02 5.43 17.29
CA ASP A 148 -3.95 6.56 17.36
C ASP A 148 -5.35 6.06 17.79
N PRO A 149 -5.98 6.67 18.82
CA PRO A 149 -7.27 6.24 19.33
C PRO A 149 -8.41 6.32 18.30
N ARG A 150 -8.26 7.11 17.23
CA ARG A 150 -9.24 7.26 16.15
C ARG A 150 -9.10 6.19 15.06
N LEU A 151 -8.05 5.37 15.09
CA LEU A 151 -7.78 4.36 14.05
C LEU A 151 -8.99 3.45 13.78
N ALA A 152 -9.64 2.96 14.84
CA ALA A 152 -10.79 2.06 14.69
C ALA A 152 -11.95 2.72 13.93
N ALA A 153 -12.20 4.02 14.17
CA ALA A 153 -13.22 4.78 13.47
C ALA A 153 -12.87 4.97 11.99
N TRP A 154 -11.63 5.36 11.68
CA TRP A 154 -11.18 5.51 10.29
C TRP A 154 -11.18 4.18 9.54
N GLN A 155 -10.77 3.08 10.17
CA GLN A 155 -10.85 1.75 9.56
C GLN A 155 -12.31 1.38 9.23
N ALA A 156 -13.25 1.60 10.15
CA ALA A 156 -14.67 1.32 9.93
C ALA A 156 -15.24 2.18 8.79
N GLN A 157 -14.92 3.49 8.79
CA GLN A 157 -15.34 4.43 7.74
C GLN A 157 -14.75 4.08 6.37
N THR A 158 -13.47 3.74 6.29
CA THR A 158 -12.83 3.31 5.03
C THR A 158 -13.43 2.02 4.51
N ARG A 159 -13.69 1.02 5.38
CA ARG A 159 -14.37 -0.21 4.97
C ARG A 159 -15.80 0.04 4.49
N ALA A 160 -16.51 0.99 5.10
CA ALA A 160 -17.84 1.39 4.64
C ALA A 160 -17.77 2.07 3.27
N ALA A 161 -16.88 3.06 3.12
CA ALA A 161 -16.68 3.75 1.86
C ALA A 161 -16.32 2.78 0.72
N LEU A 162 -15.46 1.79 0.96
CA LEU A 162 -15.08 0.77 -0.03
C LEU A 162 -16.24 -0.11 -0.53
N ARG A 163 -17.38 -0.14 0.18
CA ARG A 163 -18.60 -0.83 -0.29
C ARG A 163 -19.45 0.04 -1.21
N ASP A 164 -19.46 1.34 -0.96
CA ASP A 164 -20.44 2.26 -1.56
C ASP A 164 -19.82 3.19 -2.63
N ARG A 165 -18.49 3.24 -2.72
CA ARG A 165 -17.73 4.10 -3.63
C ARG A 165 -16.78 3.28 -4.50
N ALA A 166 -16.66 3.69 -5.75
CA ALA A 166 -15.68 3.13 -6.67
C ALA A 166 -14.29 3.77 -6.45
N THR A 167 -13.26 2.95 -6.54
CA THR A 167 -11.87 3.37 -6.78
C THR A 167 -11.20 2.36 -7.72
N THR A 168 -9.95 2.59 -8.09
CA THR A 168 -9.17 1.67 -8.92
C THR A 168 -8.87 0.37 -8.16
N ALA A 169 -8.62 -0.71 -8.91
CA ALA A 169 -8.17 -1.97 -8.33
C ALA A 169 -6.85 -1.81 -7.55
N VAL A 170 -5.93 -0.96 -8.04
CA VAL A 170 -4.64 -0.72 -7.39
C VAL A 170 -4.84 -0.06 -6.03
N SER A 171 -5.63 1.00 -5.96
CA SER A 171 -5.98 1.65 -4.68
C SER A 171 -6.71 0.73 -3.73
N ARG A 172 -7.65 -0.10 -4.22
CA ARG A 172 -8.34 -1.09 -3.37
C ARG A 172 -7.36 -2.09 -2.74
N GLY A 173 -6.39 -2.59 -3.52
CA GLY A 173 -5.33 -3.45 -3.01
C GLY A 173 -4.44 -2.75 -1.98
N LEU A 174 -4.04 -1.50 -2.26
CA LEU A 174 -3.27 -0.67 -1.33
C LEU A 174 -4.02 -0.44 -0.01
N LEU A 175 -5.28 0.00 -0.08
CA LEU A 175 -6.11 0.31 1.09
C LEU A 175 -6.45 -0.94 1.91
N ALA A 176 -6.66 -2.09 1.27
CA ALA A 176 -6.88 -3.36 1.98
C ALA A 176 -5.71 -3.69 2.92
N HIS A 177 -4.48 -3.43 2.49
CA HIS A 177 -3.29 -3.64 3.30
C HIS A 177 -3.04 -2.50 4.30
N ALA A 178 -3.30 -1.25 3.92
CA ALA A 178 -3.17 -0.10 4.80
C ALA A 178 -4.15 -0.14 5.99
N LEU A 179 -5.34 -0.71 5.80
CA LEU A 179 -6.31 -0.95 6.88
C LEU A 179 -5.72 -1.78 8.03
N ASP A 180 -4.81 -2.70 7.72
CA ASP A 180 -4.10 -3.49 8.70
C ASP A 180 -2.72 -2.91 9.05
N GLY A 181 -2.38 -1.73 8.53
CA GLY A 181 -1.13 -1.01 8.75
C GLY A 181 0.07 -1.53 7.95
N TRP A 182 -0.13 -2.42 6.98
CA TRP A 182 0.92 -2.82 6.05
C TRP A 182 1.15 -1.70 5.03
N ALA A 183 2.42 -1.42 4.73
CA ALA A 183 2.80 -0.28 3.92
C ALA A 183 3.85 -0.66 2.87
N THR A 184 4.04 0.23 1.89
CA THR A 184 5.25 0.17 1.06
C THR A 184 6.47 0.53 1.91
N PRO A 185 7.68 0.08 1.52
CA PRO A 185 8.93 0.47 2.18
C PRO A 185 9.11 1.98 2.36
N GLU A 186 8.76 2.76 1.33
CA GLU A 186 8.92 4.21 1.30
C GLU A 186 7.99 4.89 2.32
N LEU A 187 6.71 4.49 2.37
CA LEU A 187 5.76 5.04 3.33
C LEU A 187 6.14 4.66 4.77
N ALA A 188 6.51 3.40 5.01
CA ALA A 188 6.92 2.94 6.33
C ALA A 188 8.18 3.66 6.83
N GLY A 189 9.16 3.86 5.93
CA GLY A 189 10.36 4.62 6.21
C GLY A 189 10.05 6.07 6.56
N PHE A 190 9.17 6.72 5.78
CA PHE A 190 8.70 8.08 6.07
C PHE A 190 8.01 8.20 7.42
N VAL A 191 7.05 7.33 7.74
CA VAL A 191 6.33 7.36 9.03
C VAL A 191 7.30 7.16 10.20
N THR A 192 8.24 6.22 10.07
CA THR A 192 9.24 5.95 11.11
C THR A 192 10.15 7.17 11.33
N ALA A 193 10.67 7.74 10.24
CA ALA A 193 11.55 8.89 10.30
C ALA A 193 10.83 10.15 10.82
N ALA A 194 9.59 10.39 10.40
CA ALA A 194 8.78 11.49 10.90
C ALA A 194 8.53 11.40 12.42
N CYS A 195 8.28 10.19 12.96
CA CYS A 195 8.18 9.98 14.41
C CYS A 195 9.51 10.24 15.13
N ALA A 196 10.65 10.00 14.46
CA ALA A 196 11.99 10.30 14.97
C ALA A 196 12.42 11.78 14.73
N GLY A 197 11.58 12.61 14.13
CA GLY A 197 11.89 14.01 13.82
C GLY A 197 12.72 14.23 12.55
N ASP A 198 12.90 13.20 11.72
CA ASP A 198 13.72 13.23 10.49
C ASP A 198 12.86 13.15 9.22
N VAL A 199 11.95 14.12 9.07
CA VAL A 199 11.13 14.25 7.85
C VAL A 199 11.99 14.60 6.63
N GLY A 200 13.03 15.42 6.83
CA GLY A 200 13.83 15.99 5.76
C GLY A 200 14.54 14.94 4.90
N THR A 201 15.06 13.88 5.51
CA THR A 201 15.74 12.81 4.78
C THR A 201 14.78 11.82 4.15
N ALA A 202 13.64 11.54 4.79
CA ALA A 202 12.70 10.53 4.29
C ALA A 202 11.70 11.07 3.24
N LEU A 203 11.37 12.36 3.28
CA LEU A 203 10.39 12.96 2.37
C LEU A 203 10.78 12.82 0.89
N PRO A 204 12.03 13.11 0.44
CA PRO A 204 12.41 12.94 -0.96
C PRO A 204 12.24 11.51 -1.48
N VAL A 205 12.48 10.51 -0.64
CA VAL A 205 12.30 9.08 -0.99
C VAL A 205 10.82 8.78 -1.21
N LEU A 206 9.94 9.26 -0.33
CA LEU A 206 8.50 9.08 -0.49
C LEU A 206 7.96 9.87 -1.69
N LEU A 207 8.46 11.08 -1.95
CA LEU A 207 8.05 11.89 -3.11
C LEU A 207 8.42 11.25 -4.46
N ALA A 208 9.38 10.33 -4.49
CA ALA A 208 9.69 9.56 -5.70
C ALA A 208 8.64 8.47 -6.02
N VAL A 209 7.68 8.21 -5.11
CA VAL A 209 6.59 7.26 -5.30
C VAL A 209 5.50 7.86 -6.18
N GLY A 210 5.49 7.48 -7.46
CA GLY A 210 4.50 7.97 -8.42
C GLY A 210 4.62 9.49 -8.66
N HIS A 211 3.76 10.04 -9.52
CA HIS A 211 3.82 11.49 -9.83
C HIS A 211 3.30 12.35 -8.67
N THR A 212 2.18 11.95 -8.06
CA THR A 212 1.51 12.70 -6.98
C THR A 212 1.27 11.85 -5.73
N SER A 213 1.39 10.53 -5.84
CA SER A 213 1.06 9.60 -4.75
C SER A 213 1.95 9.78 -3.53
N GLY A 214 3.26 9.98 -3.71
CA GLY A 214 4.18 10.24 -2.61
C GLY A 214 3.79 11.42 -1.74
N ALA A 215 3.42 12.55 -2.36
CA ALA A 215 2.98 13.75 -1.65
C ALA A 215 1.65 13.52 -0.90
N ALA A 216 0.70 12.82 -1.53
CA ALA A 216 -0.58 12.49 -0.92
C ALA A 216 -0.45 11.49 0.26
N LEU A 217 0.38 10.46 0.11
CA LEU A 217 0.77 9.54 1.18
C LEU A 217 1.37 10.30 2.37
N ALA A 218 2.32 11.21 2.10
CA ALA A 218 2.94 12.05 3.13
C ALA A 218 1.90 12.92 3.83
N ALA A 219 1.02 13.58 3.08
CA ALA A 219 -0.04 14.44 3.61
C ALA A 219 -0.95 13.71 4.62
N GLY A 220 -1.41 12.50 4.27
CA GLY A 220 -2.21 11.66 5.15
C GLY A 220 -1.48 11.24 6.43
N ALA A 221 -0.21 10.85 6.31
CA ALA A 221 0.60 10.47 7.47
C ALA A 221 0.86 11.67 8.41
N LEU A 222 1.24 12.81 7.85
CA LEU A 222 1.50 14.04 8.61
C LEU A 222 0.26 14.57 9.33
N HIS A 223 -0.93 14.44 8.73
CA HIS A 223 -2.20 14.79 9.38
C HIS A 223 -2.36 14.06 10.72
N VAL A 224 -2.12 12.76 10.73
CA VAL A 224 -2.24 11.94 11.95
C VAL A 224 -1.15 12.31 12.96
N LEU A 225 0.10 12.39 12.51
CA LEU A 225 1.22 12.67 13.40
C LEU A 225 1.06 14.04 14.07
N GLY A 226 0.69 15.08 13.32
CA GLY A 226 0.47 16.42 13.87
C GLY A 226 -0.72 16.51 14.81
N THR A 227 -1.85 15.86 14.49
CA THR A 227 -3.03 15.87 15.38
C THR A 227 -2.83 15.01 16.63
N SER A 228 -2.02 13.95 16.55
CA SER A 228 -1.63 13.14 17.70
C SER A 228 -0.69 13.87 18.66
N SER A 229 0.25 14.68 18.14
CA SER A 229 1.10 15.55 18.95
C SER A 229 0.26 16.51 19.81
N ALA A 230 -0.78 17.11 19.21
CA ALA A 230 -1.67 18.05 19.90
C ALA A 230 -2.46 17.38 21.03
N LEU A 231 -2.94 16.15 20.84
CA LEU A 231 -3.64 15.38 21.88
C LEU A 231 -2.73 15.05 23.06
N ARG A 232 -1.45 14.77 22.82
CA ARG A 232 -0.46 14.51 23.88
C ARG A 232 -0.07 15.76 24.65
N GLY A 233 0.03 16.92 23.98
CA GLY A 233 0.36 18.19 24.65
C GLY A 233 -0.77 18.75 25.52
N ALA A 234 -2.00 18.26 25.36
CA ALA A 234 -3.17 18.68 26.12
C ALA A 234 -3.50 17.77 27.34
N ALA A 235 -2.80 16.64 27.48
CA ALA A 235 -2.95 15.67 28.57
C ALA A 235 -1.86 15.86 29.63
#